data_AF-A0A438JI11-F1
#
_entry.id   AF-A0A438JI11-F1
#
_cell.length_a   1.000
_cell.length_b   1.000
_cell.length_c   1.000
_cell.angle_alpha   90.00
_cell.angle_beta   90.00
_cell.angle_gamma   90.00
#
_symmetry.space_group_name_H-M   'P 1'
#
loop_
_entity.id
_entity.type
_entity.pdbx_description
1 polymer ?
#
loop_
_entity_poly.entity_id
_entity_poly.type
_entity_poly.pdbx_seq_one_letter_code
_entity_poly.pdbx_strand_id
1 'polypeptide(L)' 'MELLILVSICRFWRGFLNYQRTGNVLTAKASRAPRWASVNLGIFICMQCSGIHRSLGVHISKEVR' A
#
# COMPACT_ATOMS: atom_id res chain seq x y z
N MET A 1 -18.44 1.16 13.76
CA MET A 1 -16.97 1.09 13.64
C MET A 1 -16.51 -0.08 12.77
N GLU A 2 -17.13 -1.26 12.83
CA GLU A 2 -16.68 -2.46 12.09
C GLU A 2 -16.93 -2.43 10.57
N LEU A 3 -18.06 -1.88 10.11
CA LEU A 3 -18.40 -1.81 8.67
C LEU A 3 -17.47 -0.89 7.86
N LEU A 4 -16.95 0.19 8.46
CA LEU A 4 -16.05 1.13 7.78
C LEU A 4 -14.65 0.53 7.55
N ILE A 5 -14.20 -0.34 8.46
CA ILE A 5 -12.93 -1.05 8.35
C ILE A 5 -13.00 -2.06 7.21
N LEU A 6 -14.10 -2.82 7.12
CA LEU A 6 -14.33 -3.78 6.04
C LEU A 6 -14.41 -3.11 4.66
N VAL A 7 -15.13 -1.99 4.52
CA VAL A 7 -15.22 -1.27 3.23
C VAL A 7 -13.86 -0.69 2.81
N SER A 8 -13.07 -0.20 3.77
CA SER A 8 -11.71 0.32 3.52
C SER A 8 -10.76 -0.80 3.08
N ILE A 9 -10.81 -1.96 3.74
CA ILE A 9 -10.05 -3.16 3.35
C ILE A 9 -10.47 -3.64 1.96
N CYS A 10 -11.77 -3.69 1.65
CA CYS A 10 -12.26 -4.10 0.33
C CYS A 10 -11.82 -3.14 -0.79
N ARG A 11 -11.86 -1.83 -0.56
CA ARG A 11 -11.40 -0.83 -1.54
C ARG A 11 -9.90 -0.95 -1.76
N PHE A 12 -9.13 -1.11 -0.69
CA PHE A 12 -7.69 -1.28 -0.75
C PHE A 12 -7.28 -2.58 -1.49
N TRP A 13 -7.90 -3.71 -1.15
CA TRP A 13 -7.63 -4.99 -1.80
C TRP A 13 -7.99 -4.97 -3.29
N ARG A 14 -9.09 -4.30 -3.65
CA ARG A 14 -9.46 -4.08 -5.06
C ARG A 14 -8.42 -3.20 -5.77
N GLY A 15 -7.87 -2.19 -5.10
CA GLY A 15 -6.75 -1.39 -5.60
C GLY A 15 -5.48 -2.22 -5.83
N PHE A 16 -5.15 -3.11 -4.91
CA PHE A 16 -3.99 -4.00 -5.01
C PHE A 16 -4.13 -5.03 -6.14
N LEU A 17 -5.31 -5.67 -6.28
CA LEU A 17 -5.61 -6.58 -7.38
C LEU A 17 -5.57 -5.87 -8.75
N ASN A 18 -6.05 -4.62 -8.81
CA ASN A 18 -5.92 -3.81 -10.03
C ASN A 18 -4.46 -3.41 -10.28
N TYR A 19 -3.68 -3.09 -9.23
CA TYR A 19 -2.25 -2.80 -9.38
C TYR A 19 -1.47 -3.95 -10.02
N GLN A 20 -1.74 -5.19 -9.61
CA GLN A 20 -1.14 -6.38 -10.26
C GLN A 20 -1.49 -6.51 -11.75
N ARG A 21 -2.60 -5.91 -12.21
CA ARG A 21 -3.02 -5.89 -13.63
C ARG A 21 -2.53 -4.68 -14.41
N THR A 22 -2.56 -3.49 -13.83
CA THR A 22 -2.23 -2.22 -14.48
C THR A 22 -0.97 -1.68 -13.83
N GLY A 23 0.19 -2.02 -14.39
CA GLY A 23 1.50 -1.81 -13.79
C GLY A 23 1.95 -0.36 -13.57
N ASN A 24 1.11 0.68 -13.65
CA ASN A 24 1.51 2.09 -13.47
C ASN A 24 0.33 2.96 -12.95
N VAL A 25 0.58 3.77 -11.91
CA VAL A 25 0.25 5.23 -11.79
C VAL A 25 0.19 5.74 -10.33
N LEU A 26 0.21 4.88 -9.30
CA LEU A 26 0.01 5.30 -7.88
C LEU A 26 1.18 5.05 -6.93
N THR A 27 2.36 4.73 -7.45
CA THR A 27 3.54 4.47 -6.62
C THR A 27 4.26 5.78 -6.31
N ALA A 28 4.63 6.00 -5.05
CA ALA A 28 5.43 7.17 -4.63
C ALA A 28 6.78 7.31 -5.37
N LYS A 29 7.19 6.27 -6.12
CA LYS A 29 8.30 6.29 -7.08
C LYS A 29 7.96 5.30 -8.20
N ALA A 30 8.07 5.68 -9.47
CA ALA A 30 7.84 4.82 -10.65
C ALA A 30 8.80 3.62 -10.67
N SER A 31 8.52 2.64 -9.84
CA SER A 31 9.33 1.45 -9.60
C SER A 31 8.50 0.27 -10.04
N ARG A 32 9.11 -0.62 -10.83
CA ARG A 32 8.44 -1.77 -11.42
C ARG A 32 7.93 -2.66 -10.28
N ALA A 33 6.61 -2.67 -10.07
CA ALA A 33 5.91 -3.47 -9.06
C ALA A 33 6.29 -3.22 -7.57
N PRO A 34 5.68 -2.23 -6.88
CA PRO A 34 5.44 -2.29 -5.45
C PRO A 34 4.91 -3.66 -5.04
N ARG A 35 5.65 -4.28 -4.14
CA ARG A 35 5.29 -5.55 -3.49
C ARG A 35 4.67 -5.33 -2.11
N TRP A 36 4.55 -4.07 -1.70
CA TRP A 36 4.04 -3.65 -0.42
C TRP A 36 3.11 -2.46 -0.60
N ALA A 37 2.17 -2.32 0.32
CA ALA A 37 1.18 -1.28 0.34
C ALA A 37 1.02 -0.76 1.78
N SER A 38 0.94 0.56 1.95
CA SER A 38 0.71 1.19 3.25
C SER A 38 -0.79 1.34 3.46
N VAL A 39 -1.36 0.62 4.43
CA VAL A 39 -2.81 0.63 4.68
C VAL A 39 -3.27 1.92 5.33
N ASN A 40 -2.42 2.54 6.17
CA ASN A 40 -2.76 3.79 6.84
C ASN A 40 -2.72 4.99 5.87
N LEU A 41 -1.81 4.95 4.90
CA LEU A 41 -1.62 6.02 3.92
C LEU A 41 -2.34 5.77 2.59
N GLY A 42 -2.81 4.54 2.34
CA GLY A 42 -3.48 4.17 1.10
C GLY A 42 -2.59 4.17 -0.16
N ILE A 43 -1.27 4.13 0.01
CA ILE A 43 -0.29 4.21 -1.10
C ILE A 43 0.44 2.88 -1.32
N PHE A 44 0.88 2.64 -2.55
CA PHE A 44 1.74 1.49 -2.88
C PHE A 44 3.22 1.89 -2.80
N ILE A 45 4.03 1.04 -2.17
CA ILE A 45 5.44 1.30 -1.88
C ILE A 45 6.37 0.22 -2.45
N CYS A 46 7.54 0.66 -2.88
CA CYS A 46 8.57 -0.17 -3.47
C CYS A 46 9.38 -0.94 -2.39
N MET A 47 10.08 -2.02 -2.76
CA MET A 47 10.95 -2.77 -1.83
C MET A 47 11.99 -1.89 -1.15
N GLN A 48 12.59 -0.97 -1.90
CA GLN A 48 13.61 -0.07 -1.35
C GLN A 48 12.99 0.96 -0.40
N CYS A 49 11.74 1.34 -0.67
CA CYS A 49 10.99 2.32 0.08
C CYS A 49 10.50 1.72 1.41
N SER A 50 10.16 0.43 1.45
CA SER A 50 9.68 -0.23 2.67
C SER A 50 10.68 -0.15 3.82
N GLY A 51 12.00 -0.19 3.54
CA GLY A 51 13.02 0.00 4.58
C GLY A 51 12.91 1.35 5.31
N ILE A 52 12.60 2.42 4.58
CA ILE A 52 12.41 3.76 5.16
C ILE A 52 11.12 3.81 5.97
N HIS A 53 10.04 3.23 5.43
CA HIS A 53 8.74 3.17 6.11
C HIS A 53 8.78 2.30 7.38
N ARG A 54 9.62 1.26 7.43
CA ARG A 54 9.89 0.49 8.65
C ARG A 54 10.49 1.34 9.76
N SER A 55 11.44 2.20 9.42
CA SER A 55 12.11 3.09 10.38
C SER A 55 11.17 4.18 10.93
N LEU A 56 10.12 4.55 10.20
CA LEU A 56 9.10 5.51 10.66
C LEU A 56 8.13 4.92 11.70
N GLY A 57 8.10 3.61 11.86
CA GLY A 57 7.23 2.92 12.81
C GLY A 57 5.79 2.72 12.33
N VAL A 58 5.14 1.70 12.90
CA VAL A 58 3.81 1.19 12.47
C VAL A 58 2.67 2.19 12.68
N HIS A 59 2.87 3.18 13.55
CA HIS A 59 1.89 4.24 13.80
C HIS A 59 1.83 5.24 12.65
N ILE A 60 2.96 5.46 11.97
CA ILE A 60 3.08 6.38 10.84
C ILE A 60 2.83 5.65 9.52
N SER A 61 3.39 4.44 9.36
CA SER A 61 3.24 3.66 8.13
C SER A 61 3.08 2.18 8.45
N LYS A 62 1.89 1.66 8.17
CA LYS A 62 1.58 0.24 8.33
C LYS A 62 1.66 -0.44 6.97
N GLU A 63 2.76 -1.15 6.73
CA GLU A 63 3.05 -1.86 5.50
C GLU A 63 2.46 -3.29 5.50
N VAL A 64 1.83 -3.65 4.38
CA VAL A 64 1.26 -4.97 4.09
C VAL A 64 1.82 -5.44 2.76
N ARG A 65 2.12 -6.73 2.65
CA ARG A 65 2.55 -7.37 1.40
C ARG A 65 1.33 -7.76 0.56
#